data_AF-A0A7K3ZWB7-F1
#
_entry.id   AF-A0A7K3ZWB7-F1
#
_cell.length_a   1.000
_cell.length_b   1.000
_cell.length_c   1.000
_cell.angle_alpha   90.00
_cell.angle_beta   90.00
_cell.angle_gamma   90.00
#
_symmetry.space_group_name_H-M   'P 1'
#
loop_
_entity.id
_entity.type
_entity.pdbx_description
1 polymer ?
#
loop_
_entity_poly.entity_id
_entity_poly.type
_entity_poly.pdbx_seq_one_letter_code
_entity_poly.pdbx_strand_id
1 'polypeptide(L)'
;MAVLLLCTLCICQSAERPETGTYIRDTTRNGYGLLVVYNNWTMDTVAVLTDRWDKPKVAVYLRAKDALEIEGIRDGQYSLYFTIGDGWNSSAGKFNHVYGYYHYNDPMIFETDDVGDEIEYTILELDLYEADATNFMPGRFQFPDISS
;
A
#
# COMPACT_ATOMS: atom_id res chain seq x y z
N MET A 1 -4.00 16.03 54.41
CA MET A 1 -4.27 16.63 53.09
C MET A 1 -2.92 16.93 52.45
N ALA A 2 -2.40 16.02 51.63
CA ALA A 2 -1.24 16.29 50.78
C ALA A 2 -1.41 15.46 49.51
N VAL A 3 -1.42 16.17 48.39
CA VAL A 3 -1.89 15.75 47.07
C VAL A 3 -0.83 14.87 46.40
N LEU A 4 -1.23 13.67 46.00
CA LEU A 4 -0.43 12.82 45.12
C LEU A 4 -0.51 13.40 43.70
N LEU A 5 0.55 14.08 43.26
CA LEU A 5 0.63 14.58 41.88
C LEU A 5 1.03 13.40 40.97
N LEU A 6 0.02 12.67 40.47
CA LEU A 6 0.20 11.71 39.38
C LEU A 6 0.54 12.51 38.11
N CYS A 7 1.83 12.67 37.84
CA CYS A 7 2.30 13.16 36.56
C CYS A 7 2.06 12.04 35.54
N THR A 8 0.86 12.01 34.97
CA THR A 8 0.54 11.12 33.85
C THR A 8 1.48 11.50 32.72
N LEU A 9 2.49 10.65 32.47
CA LEU A 9 3.26 10.68 31.25
C LEU A 9 2.25 10.43 30.13
N CYS A 10 1.76 11.51 29.52
CA CYS A 10 1.11 11.43 28.23
C CYS A 10 2.22 11.04 27.26
N ILE A 11 2.42 9.72 27.08
CA ILE A 11 3.16 9.24 25.92
C ILE A 11 2.27 9.63 24.74
N CYS A 12 2.48 10.85 24.23
CA CYS A 12 2.11 11.15 22.86
C CYS A 12 3.07 10.30 22.05
N GLN A 13 2.73 9.01 21.88
CA GLN A 13 3.42 8.14 20.97
C GLN A 13 3.09 8.77 19.63
N SER A 14 3.97 9.65 19.14
CA SER A 14 4.06 9.91 17.72
C SER A 14 4.14 8.52 17.12
N ALA A 15 3.06 8.06 16.50
CA ALA A 15 3.06 6.79 15.81
C ALA A 15 4.27 6.87 14.89
N GLU A 16 5.26 6.03 15.15
CA GLU A 16 6.53 6.08 14.44
C GLU A 16 6.19 5.99 12.96
N ARG A 17 6.68 6.97 12.17
CA ARG A 17 6.49 6.98 10.72
C ARG A 17 6.99 5.63 10.21
N PRO A 18 6.14 4.74 9.67
CA PRO A 18 6.58 3.39 9.31
C PRO A 18 7.69 3.42 8.26
N GLU A 19 8.55 2.41 8.29
CA GLU A 19 9.50 2.18 7.20
C GLU A 19 8.76 1.71 5.94
N THR A 20 9.33 1.98 4.77
CA THR A 20 8.85 1.42 3.51
C THR A 20 8.84 -0.11 3.58
N GLY A 21 7.77 -0.73 3.09
CA GLY A 21 7.58 -2.17 3.21
C GLY A 21 6.92 -2.61 4.52
N THR A 22 6.48 -1.68 5.38
CA THR A 22 5.64 -2.04 6.52
C THR A 22 4.28 -2.52 6.02
N TYR A 23 4.05 -3.83 6.10
CA TYR A 23 2.78 -4.45 5.72
C TYR A 23 1.71 -4.13 6.76
N ILE A 24 0.65 -3.48 6.29
CA ILE A 24 -0.58 -3.23 7.05
C ILE A 24 -1.51 -4.44 6.92
N ARG A 25 -1.48 -5.07 5.73
CA ARG A 25 -2.12 -6.34 5.45
C ARG A 25 -1.23 -7.17 4.54
N ASP A 26 -1.09 -8.44 4.87
CA ASP A 26 -0.43 -9.41 4.01
C ASP A 26 -1.18 -10.75 4.09
N THR A 27 -1.65 -11.22 2.94
CA THR A 27 -2.23 -12.56 2.83
C THR A 27 -1.16 -13.53 2.33
N THR A 28 -1.40 -14.84 2.37
CA THR A 28 -0.38 -15.79 1.91
C THR A 28 -0.02 -15.53 0.45
N ARG A 29 1.25 -15.17 0.23
CA ARG A 29 1.89 -14.97 -1.06
C ARG A 29 2.81 -16.16 -1.35
N ASN A 30 2.53 -16.86 -2.44
CA ASN A 30 3.28 -18.04 -2.87
C ASN A 30 3.17 -18.27 -4.39
N GLY A 31 2.93 -17.19 -5.15
CA GLY A 31 3.14 -17.19 -6.59
C GLY A 31 4.55 -16.71 -6.94
N TYR A 32 4.77 -16.42 -8.22
CA TYR A 32 6.05 -15.91 -8.71
C TYR A 32 6.02 -14.42 -9.03
N GLY A 33 4.83 -13.83 -9.21
CA GLY A 33 4.67 -12.46 -9.64
C GLY A 33 5.35 -11.43 -8.73
N LEU A 34 5.88 -10.37 -9.35
CA LEU A 34 6.56 -9.27 -8.67
C LEU A 34 5.94 -7.94 -9.07
N LEU A 35 5.55 -7.14 -8.08
CA LEU A 35 5.16 -5.74 -8.27
C LEU A 35 6.22 -4.83 -7.65
N VAL A 36 6.79 -3.95 -8.45
CA VAL A 36 7.66 -2.86 -7.98
C VAL A 36 6.87 -1.56 -7.97
N VAL A 37 6.82 -0.89 -6.84
CA VAL A 37 6.12 0.39 -6.68
C VAL A 37 7.13 1.47 -6.31
N TYR A 38 7.29 2.47 -7.18
CA TYR A 38 8.12 3.64 -6.96
C TYR A 38 7.24 4.79 -6.47
N ASN A 39 7.38 5.17 -5.20
CA ASN A 39 6.70 6.34 -4.66
C ASN A 39 7.48 7.62 -5.02
N ASN A 40 7.39 8.04 -6.28
CA ASN A 40 8.04 9.26 -6.77
C ASN A 40 7.35 10.55 -6.31
N TRP A 41 6.44 10.48 -5.33
CA TRP A 41 5.83 11.62 -4.65
C TRP A 41 6.65 12.22 -3.53
N THR A 42 6.26 13.44 -3.15
CA THR A 42 6.74 14.13 -1.96
C THR A 42 5.99 13.72 -0.69
N MET A 43 4.99 12.85 -0.82
CA MET A 43 4.12 12.38 0.25
C MET A 43 4.26 10.87 0.47
N ASP A 44 3.97 10.45 1.71
CA ASP A 44 3.90 9.03 2.05
C ASP A 44 2.60 8.43 1.49
N THR A 45 2.67 7.14 1.19
CA THR A 45 1.64 6.40 0.45
C THR A 45 1.33 5.09 1.14
N VAL A 46 0.06 4.69 1.12
CA VAL A 46 -0.33 3.29 1.32
C VAL A 46 -0.85 2.76 0.00
N ALA A 47 -0.20 1.73 -0.51
CA ALA A 47 -0.61 0.99 -1.70
C ALA A 47 -1.41 -0.25 -1.28
N VAL A 48 -2.52 -0.52 -1.97
CA VAL A 48 -3.43 -1.63 -1.67
C VAL A 48 -3.71 -2.41 -2.95
N LEU A 49 -3.20 -3.64 -2.99
CA LEU A 49 -3.52 -4.60 -4.04
C LEU A 49 -4.76 -5.39 -3.63
N THR A 50 -5.76 -5.43 -4.51
CA THR A 50 -7.02 -6.15 -4.30
C THR A 50 -7.22 -7.20 -5.39
N ASP A 51 -7.94 -8.28 -5.07
CA ASP A 51 -8.41 -9.18 -6.12
C ASP A 51 -9.54 -8.54 -6.96
N ARG A 52 -9.98 -9.24 -8.01
CA ARG A 52 -11.08 -8.82 -8.89
C ARG A 52 -12.44 -8.57 -8.21
N TRP A 53 -12.57 -8.85 -6.90
CA TRP A 53 -13.77 -8.60 -6.11
C TRP A 53 -13.53 -7.53 -5.03
N ASP A 54 -12.52 -6.67 -5.24
CA ASP A 54 -12.12 -5.57 -4.36
C ASP A 54 -11.70 -6.02 -2.95
N LYS A 55 -11.34 -7.31 -2.77
CA LYS A 55 -10.86 -7.79 -1.46
C LYS A 55 -9.37 -7.51 -1.34
N PRO A 56 -8.92 -6.76 -0.32
CA PRO A 56 -7.50 -6.48 -0.14
C PRO A 56 -6.70 -7.77 0.09
N LYS A 57 -5.56 -7.87 -0.61
CA LYS A 57 -4.60 -8.98 -0.49
C LYS A 57 -3.30 -8.52 0.14
N VAL A 58 -2.85 -7.35 -0.27
CA VAL A 58 -1.66 -6.68 0.25
C VAL A 58 -2.02 -5.22 0.48
N ALA A 59 -1.66 -4.69 1.65
CA ALA A 59 -1.67 -3.26 1.92
C ALA A 59 -0.34 -2.91 2.57
N VAL A 60 0.39 -1.96 2.01
CA VAL A 60 1.76 -1.68 2.43
C VAL A 60 2.07 -0.19 2.41
N TYR A 61 2.85 0.22 3.42
CA TYR A 61 3.31 1.59 3.57
C TYR A 61 4.57 1.84 2.74
N LEU A 62 4.60 2.97 2.04
CA LEU A 62 5.74 3.46 1.27
C LEU A 62 6.02 4.91 1.65
N ARG A 63 7.27 5.21 2.04
CA ARG A 63 7.70 6.58 2.28
C ARG A 63 7.83 7.36 0.97
N ALA A 64 7.69 8.67 1.06
CA ALA A 64 7.98 9.59 -0.05
C ALA A 64 9.40 9.34 -0.62
N LYS A 65 9.52 9.33 -1.95
CA LYS A 65 10.77 9.14 -2.70
C LYS A 65 11.47 7.79 -2.48
N ASP A 66 10.71 6.77 -2.10
CA ASP A 66 11.20 5.43 -1.88
C ASP A 66 10.54 4.42 -2.83
N ALA A 67 11.07 3.20 -2.87
CA ALA A 67 10.56 2.11 -3.70
C ALA A 67 10.37 0.82 -2.90
N LEU A 68 9.46 -0.03 -3.36
CA LEU A 68 9.19 -1.31 -2.74
C LEU A 68 8.96 -2.40 -3.77
N GLU A 69 9.58 -3.55 -3.54
CA GLU A 69 9.31 -4.81 -4.23
C GLU A 69 8.33 -5.66 -3.42
N ILE A 70 7.24 -6.08 -4.06
CA ILE A 70 6.22 -6.97 -3.50
C ILE A 70 6.27 -8.27 -4.31
N GLU A 71 7.04 -9.22 -3.80
CA GLU A 71 7.21 -10.55 -4.38
C GLU A 71 6.07 -11.51 -4.02
N GLY A 72 6.01 -12.65 -4.70
CA GLY A 72 5.16 -13.77 -4.33
C GLY A 72 3.69 -13.63 -4.73
N ILE A 73 3.39 -12.68 -5.63
CA ILE A 73 2.03 -12.43 -6.09
C ILE A 73 1.54 -13.63 -6.91
N ARG A 74 0.37 -14.14 -6.56
CA ARG A 74 -0.24 -15.28 -7.25
C ARG A 74 -0.79 -14.85 -8.60
N ASP A 75 -0.77 -15.76 -9.57
CA ASP A 75 -1.39 -15.54 -10.87
C ASP A 75 -2.85 -15.10 -10.73
N GLY A 76 -3.24 -14.14 -11.56
CA GLY A 76 -4.58 -13.57 -11.57
C GLY A 76 -4.61 -12.09 -11.89
N GLN A 77 -5.82 -11.55 -11.85
CA GLN A 77 -6.11 -10.15 -12.11
C GLN A 77 -6.36 -9.40 -10.80
N TYR A 78 -5.73 -8.25 -10.67
CA TYR A 78 -5.76 -7.39 -9.50
C TYR A 78 -6.07 -5.93 -9.87
N SER A 79 -6.57 -5.20 -8.88
CA SER A 79 -6.68 -3.74 -8.94
C SER A 79 -5.76 -3.13 -7.89
N LEU A 80 -5.14 -1.99 -8.23
CA LEU A 80 -4.30 -1.24 -7.32
C LEU A 80 -4.96 0.08 -6.92
N TYR A 81 -5.00 0.31 -5.62
CA TYR A 81 -5.44 1.55 -5.01
C TYR A 81 -4.30 2.17 -4.22
N PHE A 82 -4.28 3.49 -4.10
CA PHE A 82 -3.38 4.16 -3.17
C PHE A 82 -4.03 5.36 -2.53
N THR A 83 -3.63 5.60 -1.28
CA THR A 83 -3.96 6.80 -0.52
C THR A 83 -2.69 7.48 -0.11
N ILE A 84 -2.72 8.81 -0.07
CA ILE A 84 -1.58 9.61 0.34
C ILE A 84 -1.95 10.57 1.44
N GLY A 85 -0.99 10.86 2.29
CA GLY A 85 -1.28 11.59 3.51
C GLY A 85 -0.06 11.85 4.35
N ASP A 86 -0.32 12.48 5.48
CA ASP A 86 0.64 12.68 6.54
C ASP A 86 0.11 12.12 7.88
N GLY A 87 1.02 12.06 8.85
CA GLY A 87 0.69 11.65 10.21
C GLY A 87 0.07 10.26 10.24
N TRP A 88 0.77 9.25 9.74
CA TRP A 88 0.32 7.87 9.81
C TRP A 88 -0.13 7.49 11.23
N ASN A 89 -1.31 6.91 11.36
CA ASN A 89 -1.85 6.39 12.60
C ASN A 89 -1.89 4.86 12.52
N SER A 90 -0.87 4.22 13.09
CA SER A 90 -0.72 2.76 13.08
C SER A 90 -1.88 2.05 13.77
N SER A 91 -2.46 2.62 14.83
CA SER A 91 -3.61 2.04 15.53
C SER A 91 -4.89 2.06 14.70
N ALA A 92 -5.03 3.05 13.81
CA ALA A 92 -6.21 3.21 12.96
C ALA A 92 -5.98 2.69 11.52
N GLY A 93 -4.75 2.29 11.17
CA GLY A 93 -4.41 1.83 9.82
C GLY A 93 -4.61 2.89 8.74
N LYS A 94 -4.46 4.19 9.06
CA LYS A 94 -4.70 5.28 8.10
C LYS A 94 -3.89 6.53 8.42
N PHE A 95 -3.77 7.43 7.44
CA PHE A 95 -3.26 8.77 7.65
C PHE A 95 -4.23 9.63 8.48
N ASN A 96 -3.68 10.50 9.34
CA ASN A 96 -4.47 11.49 10.06
C ASN A 96 -4.99 12.57 9.10
N HIS A 97 -4.19 12.95 8.11
CA HIS A 97 -4.60 13.83 7.02
C HIS A 97 -4.43 13.11 5.68
N VAL A 98 -5.54 12.90 4.96
CA VAL A 98 -5.54 12.28 3.63
C VAL A 98 -5.69 13.37 2.57
N TYR A 99 -4.76 13.40 1.61
CA TYR A 99 -4.79 14.34 0.50
C TYR A 99 -5.52 13.80 -0.73
N GLY A 100 -5.58 12.47 -0.87
CA GLY A 100 -6.24 11.87 -2.02
C GLY A 100 -6.30 10.35 -1.96
N TYR A 101 -7.28 9.84 -2.71
CA TYR A 101 -7.46 8.43 -3.01
C TYR A 101 -7.43 8.25 -4.51
N TYR A 102 -6.74 7.20 -4.95
CA TYR A 102 -6.49 6.95 -6.35
C TYR A 102 -6.65 5.47 -6.66
N HIS A 103 -7.05 5.21 -7.89
CA HIS A 103 -7.18 3.88 -8.47
C HIS A 103 -6.39 3.85 -9.78
N TYR A 104 -5.53 2.84 -9.94
CA TYR A 104 -4.86 2.57 -11.20
C TYR A 104 -5.90 2.06 -12.21
N ASN A 105 -5.99 2.72 -13.36
CA ASN A 105 -7.05 2.50 -14.34
C ASN A 105 -7.01 1.10 -14.98
N ASP A 106 -5.80 0.59 -15.21
CA ASP A 106 -5.59 -0.65 -15.94
C ASP A 106 -5.48 -1.84 -14.97
N PRO A 107 -6.09 -2.99 -15.29
CA PRO A 107 -5.97 -4.16 -14.46
C PRO A 107 -4.52 -4.67 -14.43
N MET A 108 -4.05 -5.05 -13.24
CA MET A 108 -2.76 -5.70 -13.07
C MET A 108 -2.92 -7.20 -13.25
N ILE A 109 -2.32 -7.75 -14.30
CA ILE A 109 -2.40 -9.18 -14.62
C ILE A 109 -1.04 -9.79 -14.30
N PHE A 110 -1.05 -10.83 -13.46
CA PHE A 110 0.13 -11.66 -13.18
C PHE A 110 -0.10 -13.06 -13.73
N GLU A 111 0.88 -13.56 -14.47
CA GLU A 111 0.90 -14.89 -15.07
C GLU A 111 2.28 -15.51 -14.85
N THR A 112 2.28 -16.84 -14.66
CA THR A 112 3.47 -17.68 -14.60
C THR A 112 3.37 -18.73 -15.70
N ASP A 113 4.43 -18.92 -16.47
CA ASP A 113 4.54 -19.96 -17.48
C ASP A 113 5.75 -20.87 -17.19
N ASP A 114 5.51 -22.18 -17.16
CA ASP A 114 6.55 -23.20 -16.96
C ASP A 114 7.04 -23.66 -18.33
N VAL A 115 8.19 -23.15 -18.73
CA VAL A 115 8.81 -23.42 -20.05
C VAL A 115 9.82 -24.58 -19.99
N GLY A 116 9.70 -25.44 -18.98
CA GLY A 116 10.48 -26.66 -18.81
C GLY A 116 11.69 -26.47 -17.91
N ASP A 117 12.76 -25.87 -18.44
CA ASP A 117 14.00 -25.63 -17.68
C ASP A 117 13.99 -24.29 -16.92
N GLU A 118 13.02 -23.43 -17.21
CA GLU A 118 12.88 -22.09 -16.65
C GLU A 118 11.42 -21.80 -16.27
N ILE A 119 11.24 -20.89 -15.32
CA ILE A 119 9.92 -20.35 -14.95
C ILE A 119 9.93 -18.88 -15.38
N GLU A 120 9.02 -18.56 -16.30
CA GLU A 120 8.75 -17.18 -16.70
C GLU A 120 7.57 -16.65 -15.88
N TYR A 121 7.64 -15.41 -15.42
CA TYR A 121 6.54 -14.80 -14.67
C TYR A 121 6.47 -13.29 -14.87
N THR A 122 5.31 -12.73 -14.57
CA THR A 122 5.09 -11.29 -14.73
C THR A 122 5.81 -10.47 -13.67
N ILE A 123 6.58 -9.48 -14.13
CA ILE A 123 7.09 -8.37 -13.33
C ILE A 123 6.37 -7.10 -13.78
N LEU A 124 5.69 -6.41 -12.87
CA LEU A 124 5.08 -5.11 -13.12
C LEU A 124 5.81 -4.03 -12.33
N GLU A 125 6.08 -2.91 -13.00
CA GLU A 125 6.68 -1.72 -12.38
C GLU A 125 5.69 -0.56 -12.47
N LEU A 126 5.51 0.16 -11.37
CA LEU A 126 4.60 1.29 -11.29
C LEU A 126 5.26 2.48 -10.62
N ASP A 127 5.28 3.61 -11.33
CA ASP A 127 5.64 4.90 -10.78
C ASP A 127 4.42 5.69 -10.32
N LEU A 128 4.44 6.10 -9.06
CA LEU A 128 3.45 7.02 -8.48
C LEU A 128 3.94 8.46 -8.65
N TYR A 129 3.32 9.20 -9.58
CA TYR A 129 3.57 10.61 -9.86
C TYR A 129 2.35 11.48 -9.61
N GLU A 130 2.53 12.81 -9.68
CA GLU A 130 1.48 13.79 -9.34
C GLU A 130 0.27 13.52 -10.21
N ALA A 131 -0.92 13.60 -9.60
CA ALA A 131 -2.15 13.00 -10.11
C ALA A 131 -2.66 13.65 -11.42
N ASP A 132 -1.87 14.52 -12.01
CA ASP A 132 -1.95 14.90 -13.41
C ASP A 132 -1.63 13.73 -14.36
N ALA A 133 -1.08 12.61 -13.84
CA ALA A 133 -0.84 11.38 -14.58
C ALA A 133 -2.17 10.68 -14.94
N THR A 134 -2.41 10.49 -16.24
CA THR A 134 -3.66 9.98 -16.83
C THR A 134 -4.06 8.57 -16.40
N ASN A 135 -3.12 7.80 -15.85
CA ASN A 135 -3.34 6.39 -15.48
C ASN A 135 -3.95 6.25 -14.07
N PHE A 136 -4.09 7.35 -13.33
CA PHE A 136 -4.68 7.35 -12.00
C PHE A 136 -5.99 8.13 -12.02
N MET A 137 -7.05 7.48 -11.58
CA MET A 137 -8.35 8.12 -11.44
C MET A 137 -8.50 8.68 -10.02
N PRO A 138 -8.62 10.01 -9.82
CA PRO A 138 -8.98 10.56 -8.52
C PRO A 138 -10.34 10.00 -8.09
N GLY A 139 -10.41 9.49 -6.86
CA GLY A 139 -11.49 8.64 -6.41
C GLY A 139 -12.85 9.34 -6.34
N ARG A 140 -13.79 8.94 -7.20
CA ARG A 140 -15.21 8.76 -6.84
C ARG A 140 -15.48 7.36 -6.27
N PHE A 141 -14.47 6.48 -6.27
CA PHE A 141 -14.53 5.12 -5.75
C PHE A 141 -14.14 5.08 -4.26
N GLN A 142 -14.77 4.18 -3.50
CA GLN A 142 -14.47 3.98 -2.08
C GLN A 142 -13.09 3.31 -1.95
N PHE A 143 -12.18 3.90 -1.17
CA PHE A 143 -10.91 3.26 -0.84
C PHE A 143 -11.15 1.92 -0.11
N PRO A 144 -10.45 0.83 -0.46
CA PRO A 144 -10.72 -0.48 0.11
C PRO A 144 -10.60 -0.50 1.64
N ASP A 145 -11.51 -1.23 2.30
CA ASP A 145 -11.40 -1.47 3.74
C ASP A 145 -10.34 -2.54 4.01
N ILE A 146 -9.14 -2.07 4.35
CA ILE A 146 -7.98 -2.92 4.62
C ILE A 146 -8.14 -3.79 5.88
N SER A 147 -9.12 -3.50 6.75
CA SER A 147 -9.36 -4.24 8.00
C SER A 147 -10.15 -5.55 7.84
N SER A 148 -10.82 -5.75 6.69
CA SER A 148 -11.86 -6.77 6.48
C SER A 148 -11.39 -8.15 6.01
#